data_AF-A0A9L0SK65-F1
#
_entry.id   AF-A0A9L0SK65-F1
#
_cell.length_a   1.000
_cell.length_b   1.000
_cell.length_c   1.000
_cell.angle_alpha   90.00
_cell.angle_beta   90.00
_cell.angle_gamma   90.00
#
_symmetry.space_group_name_H-M   'P 1'
#
loop_
_entity.id
_entity.type
_entity.pdbx_description
1 polymer ?
#
loop_
_entity_poly.entity_id
_entity_poly.type
_entity_poly.pdbx_seq_one_letter_code
_entity_poly.pdbx_strand_id
1 'polypeptide(L)'
;MDKLDPLAHPLLQWIISSNRSHIVKLPLSRTRSIQSRFLQSRNLNCIALCEVITSKDLQKHGNIWVCPVSDHVCTRFFFVYEDGQVGDANINTQDPKIQKEIMRVIGTQVYTN
;
A
#
# COMPACT_ATOMS: atom_id res chain seq x y z
N MET A 1 8.90 -17.68 3.86
CA MET A 1 8.58 -16.60 4.83
C MET A 1 7.21 -16.93 5.41
N ASP A 2 7.06 -18.10 6.05
CA ASP A 2 5.75 -18.76 6.21
C ASP A 2 5.46 -19.17 7.65
N LYS A 3 5.98 -18.42 8.62
CA LYS A 3 5.49 -18.51 10.00
C LYS A 3 4.50 -17.37 10.20
N LEU A 4 3.23 -17.74 10.36
CA LEU A 4 2.19 -16.83 10.86
C LEU A 4 2.70 -16.25 12.18
N ASP A 5 3.08 -14.98 12.15
CA ASP A 5 3.48 -14.27 13.37
C ASP A 5 2.24 -14.14 14.25
N PRO A 6 2.25 -14.68 15.49
CA PRO A 6 1.10 -14.63 16.39
C PRO A 6 0.65 -13.20 16.71
N LEU A 7 1.50 -12.19 16.50
CA LEU A 7 1.19 -10.78 16.71
C LEU A 7 0.61 -10.09 15.46
N ALA A 8 0.68 -10.72 14.28
CA ALA A 8 0.18 -10.11 13.05
C ALA A 8 -1.33 -9.82 13.11
N HIS A 9 -2.12 -10.77 13.63
CA HIS A 9 -3.57 -10.59 13.77
C HIS A 9 -3.93 -9.52 14.83
N PRO A 10 -3.39 -9.56 16.07
CA PRO A 10 -3.58 -8.48 17.04
C PRO A 10 -3.13 -7.11 16.53
N LEU A 11 -2.00 -7.01 15.83
CA LEU A 11 -1.49 -5.76 15.28
C LEU A 11 -2.41 -5.22 14.18
N LEU A 12 -2.85 -6.08 13.26
CA LEU A 12 -3.82 -5.69 12.24
C LEU A 12 -5.13 -5.24 12.87
N GLN A 13 -5.64 -5.98 13.86
CA GLN A 13 -6.84 -5.61 14.61
C GLN A 13 -6.68 -4.25 15.30
N TRP A 14 -5.51 -3.97 15.88
CA TRP A 14 -5.19 -2.69 16.51
C TRP A 14 -5.13 -1.54 15.48
N ILE A 15 -4.52 -1.78 14.32
CA ILE A 15 -4.45 -0.80 13.24
C ILE A 15 -5.86 -0.47 12.75
N ILE A 16 -6.69 -1.47 12.44
CA ILE A 16 -8.03 -1.25 11.87
C ILE A 16 -9.07 -0.75 12.88
N SER A 17 -8.84 -0.97 14.19
CA SER A 17 -9.71 -0.47 15.26
C SER A 17 -9.30 0.91 15.78
N SER A 18 -8.15 1.43 15.34
CA SER A 18 -7.67 2.74 15.74
C SER A 18 -8.49 3.86 15.09
N ASN A 19 -8.85 4.87 15.89
CA ASN A 19 -9.55 6.07 15.41
C ASN A 19 -8.74 6.88 14.38
N ARG A 20 -7.48 6.51 14.12
CA ARG A 20 -6.60 7.13 13.12
C ARG A 20 -6.52 6.34 11.81
N SER A 21 -7.08 5.13 11.74
CA SER A 21 -7.17 4.40 10.48
C SER A 21 -8.33 4.94 9.66
N HIS A 22 -8.04 5.84 8.72
CA HIS A 22 -8.97 6.19 7.65
C HIS A 22 -9.02 5.03 6.66
N ILE A 23 -9.78 3.99 7.00
CA ILE A 23 -10.07 2.88 6.08
C ILE A 23 -11.06 3.40 5.05
N VAL A 24 -10.54 3.98 3.97
CA VAL A 24 -11.34 4.43 2.84
C VAL A 24 -11.52 3.25 1.90
N LYS A 25 -12.71 2.64 1.96
CA LYS A 25 -13.13 1.67 0.95
C LYS A 25 -13.40 2.41 -0.36
N LEU A 26 -12.77 1.97 -1.45
CA LEU A 26 -13.05 2.49 -2.80
C LEU A 26 -14.56 2.36 -3.12
N PRO A 27 -15.15 3.28 -3.92
CA PRO A 27 -16.59 3.49 -4.01
C PRO A 27 -17.44 2.26 -4.38
N LEU A 28 -18.66 2.23 -3.84
CA LEU A 28 -19.63 1.13 -3.80
C LEU A 28 -20.24 0.68 -5.14
N SER A 29 -19.77 1.11 -6.32
CA SER A 29 -20.30 0.59 -7.60
C SER A 29 -20.13 -0.93 -7.75
N ARG A 30 -19.39 -1.57 -6.84
CA ARG A 30 -19.15 -3.02 -6.75
C ARG A 30 -19.64 -3.71 -5.47
N THR A 31 -20.36 -3.05 -4.56
CA THR A 31 -20.69 -3.68 -3.26
C THR A 31 -22.18 -3.60 -2.95
N ARG A 32 -22.87 -4.72 -3.16
CA ARG A 32 -24.26 -4.93 -2.76
C ARG A 32 -24.33 -5.38 -1.29
N SER A 33 -25.28 -4.80 -0.57
CA SER A 33 -25.76 -5.16 0.78
C SER A 33 -24.82 -4.89 1.96
N ILE A 34 -25.39 -4.19 2.95
CA ILE A 34 -24.76 -3.74 4.20
C ILE A 34 -24.86 -4.89 5.21
N GLN A 35 -23.74 -5.56 5.47
CA GLN A 35 -23.53 -6.40 6.65
C GLN A 35 -22.12 -6.14 7.18
N SER A 36 -21.89 -6.40 8.47
CA SER A 36 -20.66 -6.12 9.25
C SER A 36 -19.42 -5.77 8.41
N ARG A 37 -18.98 -4.52 8.56
CA ARG A 37 -18.02 -3.80 7.69
C ARG A 37 -16.54 -4.19 7.91
N PHE A 38 -16.28 -5.27 8.63
CA PHE A 38 -14.92 -5.79 8.83
C PHE A 38 -14.52 -6.70 7.67
N LEU A 39 -13.22 -6.76 7.39
CA LEU A 39 -12.65 -7.76 6.48
C LEU A 39 -13.00 -9.15 7.03
N GLN A 40 -13.67 -9.96 6.23
CA GLN A 40 -14.15 -11.29 6.62
C GLN A 40 -13.20 -12.39 6.15
N SER A 41 -12.38 -12.12 5.13
CA SER A 41 -11.44 -13.09 4.60
C SER A 41 -10.27 -13.33 5.54
N ARG A 42 -9.81 -14.59 5.58
CA ARG A 42 -8.54 -14.98 6.23
C ARG A 42 -7.33 -14.71 5.33
N ASN A 43 -7.55 -14.42 4.05
CA ASN A 43 -6.50 -14.15 3.07
C ASN A 43 -6.48 -12.66 2.74
N LEU A 44 -5.52 -11.96 3.32
CA LEU A 44 -5.37 -10.52 3.19
C LEU A 44 -4.03 -10.20 2.52
N ASN A 45 -4.08 -9.33 1.53
CA ASN A 45 -2.88 -8.68 0.99
C ASN A 45 -2.85 -7.23 1.43
N CYS A 46 -1.69 -6.78 1.88
CA CYS A 46 -1.52 -5.44 2.40
C CYS A 46 -0.42 -4.71 1.63
N ILE A 47 -0.68 -3.44 1.28
CA ILE A 47 0.33 -2.53 0.74
C ILE A 47 0.42 -1.33 1.69
N ALA A 48 1.63 -1.03 2.17
CA ALA A 48 1.91 0.19 2.90
C ALA A 48 2.52 1.23 1.95
N LEU A 49 1.92 2.42 1.88
CA LEU A 49 2.53 3.58 1.26
C LEU A 49 3.20 4.41 2.35
N CYS A 50 4.53 4.51 2.28
CA CYS A 50 5.34 5.21 3.24
C CYS A 50 5.92 6.50 2.65
N GLU A 51 6.03 7.51 3.49
CA GLU A 51 6.86 8.68 3.29
C GLU A 51 8.24 8.37 3.87
N VAL A 52 9.29 8.64 3.10
CA VAL A 52 10.68 8.41 3.50
C VAL A 52 11.43 9.72 3.33
N ILE A 53 12.12 10.17 4.37
CA ILE A 53 12.95 11.37 4.26
C ILE A 53 14.28 11.05 3.55
N THR A 54 14.78 12.01 2.78
CA THR A 54 16.11 11.89 2.17
C THR A 54 17.18 11.87 3.27
N SER A 55 18.00 10.82 3.28
CA SER A 55 19.11 10.66 4.21
C SER A 55 20.31 10.09 3.46
N LYS A 56 21.52 10.40 3.94
CA LYS A 56 22.78 9.77 3.50
C LYS A 56 22.81 8.25 3.71
N ASP A 57 22.00 7.74 4.63
CA ASP A 57 21.93 6.32 4.97
C ASP A 57 20.98 5.54 4.04
N LEU A 58 20.25 6.25 3.16
CA LEU A 58 19.35 5.63 2.20
C LEU A 58 20.15 4.94 1.09
N GLN A 59 19.98 3.62 0.96
CA GLN A 59 20.74 2.80 0.01
C GLN A 59 19.85 2.32 -1.14
N LYS A 60 20.38 2.29 -2.37
CA LYS A 60 19.67 1.76 -3.54
C LYS A 60 20.32 0.47 -4.03
N HIS A 61 19.54 -0.61 -4.14
CA HIS A 61 19.93 -1.87 -4.75
C HIS A 61 18.98 -2.20 -5.91
N GLY A 62 19.45 -2.03 -7.14
CA GLY A 62 18.60 -2.17 -8.33
C GLY A 62 17.42 -1.20 -8.30
N ASN A 63 16.20 -1.73 -8.24
CA ASN A 63 14.96 -0.94 -8.16
C ASN A 63 14.45 -0.73 -6.73
N ILE A 64 15.13 -1.28 -5.71
CA ILE A 64 14.68 -1.28 -4.32
C ILE A 64 15.52 -0.28 -3.52
N TRP A 65 14.84 0.52 -2.70
CA TRP A 65 15.47 1.40 -1.73
C TRP A 65 15.39 0.79 -0.33
N VAL A 66 16.48 0.88 0.41
CA VAL A 66 16.60 0.38 1.79
C VAL A 66 16.92 1.56 2.69
N CYS A 67 16.01 1.84 3.63
CA CYS A 67 16.21 2.84 4.68
C CYS A 67 16.49 2.11 6.00
N PRO A 68 17.74 2.10 6.50
CA PRO A 68 18.09 1.34 7.71
C PRO A 68 17.61 2.01 9.01
N VAL A 69 17.33 3.32 8.98
CA VAL A 69 16.85 4.08 10.13
C VAL A 69 15.32 4.12 10.12
N SER A 70 14.68 3.51 11.12
CA SER A 70 13.21 3.42 11.21
C SER A 70 12.54 4.78 11.32
N ASP A 71 13.16 5.71 12.05
CA ASP A 71 12.60 7.04 12.32
C ASP A 71 12.51 7.91 11.05
N HIS A 72 13.17 7.48 9.97
CA HIS A 72 13.12 8.14 8.66
C HIS A 72 11.96 7.66 7.78
N VAL A 73 11.18 6.67 8.24
CA VAL A 73 10.08 6.06 7.49
C VAL A 73 8.77 6.24 8.25
N CYS A 74 7.77 6.82 7.59
CA CYS A 74 6.43 6.99 8.15
C CYS A 74 5.39 6.38 7.21
N THR A 75 4.57 5.44 7.70
CA THR A 75 3.44 4.92 6.91
C THR A 75 2.33 5.97 6.81
N ARG A 76 2.03 6.41 5.59
CA ARG A 76 0.96 7.40 5.30
C ARG A 76 -0.37 6.72 5.05
N PHE A 77 -0.35 5.61 4.31
CA PHE A 77 -1.54 4.84 3.98
C PHE A 77 -1.24 3.36 4.11
N PHE A 78 -2.24 2.61 4.55
CA PHE A 78 -2.20 1.17 4.65
C PHE A 78 -3.42 0.60 3.92
N PHE A 79 -3.18 0.02 2.75
CA PHE A 79 -4.20 -0.58 1.90
C PHE A 79 -4.33 -2.06 2.24
N VAL A 80 -5.56 -2.52 2.45
CA VAL A 80 -5.84 -3.94 2.71
C VAL A 80 -6.83 -4.44 1.66
N TYR A 81 -6.45 -5.53 1.00
CA TYR A 81 -7.21 -6.20 -0.05
C TYR A 81 -7.60 -7.61 0.43
N GLU A 82 -8.86 -7.98 0.23
CA GLU A 82 -9.34 -9.34 0.48
C GLU A 82 -9.09 -10.23 -0.75
N ASP A 83 -8.86 -11.51 -0.51
CA ASP A 83 -8.91 -12.58 -1.51
C ASP A 83 -7.98 -12.39 -2.71
N GLY A 84 -6.75 -11.91 -2.48
CA GLY A 84 -5.78 -11.83 -3.57
C GLY A 84 -5.93 -10.64 -4.50
N GLN A 85 -6.85 -9.70 -4.25
CA GLN A 85 -7.10 -8.55 -5.14
C GLN A 85 -6.03 -7.45 -5.08
N VAL A 86 -4.77 -7.84 -4.85
CA VAL A 86 -3.63 -6.95 -5.00
C VAL A 86 -3.11 -7.09 -6.43
N GLY A 87 -2.78 -5.98 -7.09
CA GLY A 87 -2.16 -6.01 -8.42
C GLY A 87 -0.81 -6.76 -8.40
N ASP A 88 -0.18 -6.92 -9.55
CA ASP A 88 1.12 -7.61 -9.64
C ASP A 88 2.20 -6.86 -8.84
N ALA A 89 2.69 -7.49 -7.77
CA ALA A 89 3.72 -6.97 -6.88
C ALA A 89 5.10 -6.84 -7.57
N ASN A 90 5.27 -7.44 -8.74
CA ASN A 90 6.51 -7.38 -9.52
C ASN A 90 6.56 -6.20 -10.50
N ILE A 91 5.51 -5.38 -10.56
CA ILE A 91 5.50 -4.19 -11.41
C ILE A 91 6.55 -3.20 -10.91
N ASN A 92 7.54 -2.93 -11.75
CA ASN A 92 8.51 -1.87 -11.50
C ASN A 92 7.95 -0.52 -11.96
N THR A 93 7.61 0.35 -11.02
CA THR A 93 7.11 1.70 -11.31
C THR A 93 8.17 2.64 -11.91
N GLN A 94 9.45 2.24 -11.92
CA GLN A 94 10.53 2.95 -12.63
C GLN A 94 10.59 2.60 -14.13
N ASP A 95 9.80 1.63 -14.62
CA ASP A 95 9.70 1.38 -16.07
C ASP A 95 9.04 2.58 -16.77
N PRO A 96 9.65 3.15 -17.82
CA PRO A 96 9.10 4.28 -18.56
C PRO A 96 7.65 4.09 -19.03
N LYS A 97 7.24 2.86 -19.36
CA LYS A 97 5.86 2.56 -19.79
C LYS A 97 4.87 2.76 -18.64
N ILE A 98 5.21 2.23 -17.47
CA ILE A 98 4.39 2.32 -16.26
C ILE A 98 4.37 3.77 -15.76
N GLN A 99 5.51 4.44 -15.77
CA GLN A 99 5.60 5.85 -15.40
C GLN A 99 4.71 6.72 -16.30
N LYS A 100 4.68 6.47 -17.62
CA LYS A 100 3.81 7.19 -18.56
C LYS A 100 2.33 6.98 -18.25
N GLU A 101 1.94 5.77 -17.85
CA GLU A 101 0.58 5.46 -17.43
C GLU A 101 0.21 6.15 -16.11
N ILE A 102 1.09 6.10 -15.11
CA ILE A 102 0.93 6.80 -13.83
C ILE A 102 0.72 8.31 -14.07
N MET A 103 1.58 8.94 -14.86
CA MET A 103 1.47 10.37 -15.19
C MET A 103 0.18 10.70 -15.95
N ARG A 104 -0.29 9.79 -16.82
CA ARG A 104 -1.60 9.94 -17.48
C ARG A 104 -2.75 9.94 -16.48
N VAL A 105 -2.74 9.01 -15.51
CA VAL A 105 -3.83 8.87 -14.51
C VAL A 105 -3.82 9.99 -13.49
N ILE A 106 -2.63 10.46 -13.07
CA ILE A 106 -2.48 11.59 -12.13
C ILE A 106 -2.87 12.92 -12.80
N GLY A 107 -3.09 12.96 -14.12
CA GLY A 107 -3.49 14.17 -14.84
C GLY A 107 -2.33 15.15 -15.04
N THR A 108 -1.08 14.71 -14.87
CA THR A 108 0.13 15.52 -15.05
C THR A 108 0.70 15.43 -16.47
N GLN A 109 -0.14 15.20 -17.48
CA GLN A 109 0.24 15.40 -18.88
C GLN A 109 0.56 16.89 -19.07
N VAL A 110 1.85 17.24 -18.98
CA VAL A 110 2.36 18.48 -19.55
C VAL A 110 2.14 18.34 -21.05
N TYR A 111 1.21 19.14 -21.58
CA TYR A 111 1.04 19.35 -23.00
C TYR A 111 2.41 19.65 -23.60
N THR A 112 2.96 18.72 -24.36
CA THR A 112 4.07 18.99 -25.26
C THR A 112 3.46 18.99 -26.66
N ASN A 113 3.20 20.20 -27.16
CA ASN A 113 3.05 20.47 -28.59
C ASN A 113 4.41 20.30 -29.28
#